data_AF-A0A6P1M3J5-F1
#
_entry.id   AF-A0A6P1M3J5-F1
#
_cell.length_a   1.000
_cell.length_b   1.000
_cell.length_c   1.000
_cell.angle_alpha   90.00
_cell.angle_beta   90.00
_cell.angle_gamma   90.00
#
_symmetry.space_group_name_H-M   'P 1'
#
loop_
_entity.id
_entity.type
_entity.pdbx_description
1 polymer ?
#
loop_
_entity_poly.entity_id
_entity_poly.type
_entity_poly.pdbx_seq_one_letter_code
_entity_poly.pdbx_strand_id
1 'polypeptide(L)'
;MIYQPIIANAGVPMIALEMPLMLIALIPVIVVELFVAKRLCGLSWKRITLGVSAANIVSTLIGVPLSWGLMLGLQLLTTGGGGYSGPLAMLVAVTVQAAWLLPYEEHLNWMVPTAMMVLFIPAFLISVWSERLLCQLFWKDTERTVIKRAVWIFNLVSYGILTAGVFIWLMISITSKTN
;
A
#
# COMPACT_ATOMS: atom_id res chain seq x y z
N MET A 1 32.79 -5.68 -25.41
CA MET A 1 32.03 -4.76 -24.52
C MET A 1 30.55 -4.89 -24.87
N ILE A 2 29.86 -5.93 -24.39
CA ILE A 2 28.46 -6.21 -24.77
C ILE A 2 27.75 -6.84 -23.55
N TYR A 3 27.33 -6.04 -22.55
CA TYR A 3 26.44 -6.51 -21.46
C TYR A 3 25.64 -5.36 -20.81
N GLN A 4 25.25 -4.32 -21.55
CA GLN A 4 24.50 -3.18 -21.01
C GLN A 4 23.37 -2.68 -21.96
N PRO A 5 22.39 -3.52 -22.37
CA PRO A 5 21.07 -2.93 -22.67
C PRO A 5 19.85 -3.71 -22.14
N ILE A 6 20.02 -4.87 -21.50
CA ILE A 6 18.86 -5.71 -21.12
C ILE A 6 18.22 -5.22 -19.81
N ILE A 7 18.97 -4.59 -18.90
CA ILE A 7 18.44 -4.12 -17.61
C ILE A 7 17.87 -2.69 -17.70
N ALA A 8 18.37 -1.86 -18.63
CA ALA A 8 17.98 -0.45 -18.73
C ALA A 8 16.56 -0.21 -19.26
N ASN A 9 15.96 -1.18 -19.98
CA ASN A 9 14.61 -1.06 -20.53
C ASN A 9 13.53 -1.78 -19.71
N ALA A 10 13.87 -2.36 -18.57
CA ALA A 10 12.89 -3.03 -17.72
C ALA A 10 12.22 -1.99 -16.82
N GLY A 11 10.90 -1.84 -16.93
CA GLY A 11 10.14 -1.00 -16.00
C GLY A 11 10.30 -1.45 -14.53
N VAL A 12 9.96 -0.57 -13.60
CA VAL A 12 10.07 -0.82 -12.15
C VAL A 12 8.81 -1.51 -11.64
N PRO A 13 8.89 -2.80 -11.23
CA PRO A 13 7.77 -3.45 -10.56
C PRO A 13 7.63 -2.85 -9.15
N MET A 14 6.53 -2.15 -8.89
CA MET A 14 6.37 -1.39 -7.65
C MET A 14 6.32 -2.28 -6.40
N ILE A 15 5.93 -3.55 -6.52
CA ILE A 15 6.00 -4.51 -5.42
C ILE A 15 7.43 -4.69 -4.87
N ALA A 16 8.47 -4.52 -5.70
CA ALA A 16 9.85 -4.61 -5.25
C ALA A 16 10.27 -3.46 -4.33
N LEU A 17 9.51 -2.35 -4.34
CA LEU A 17 9.71 -1.19 -3.47
C LEU A 17 8.68 -1.17 -2.33
N GLU A 18 7.41 -1.40 -2.65
CA GLU A 18 6.30 -1.37 -1.69
C GLU A 18 6.43 -2.47 -0.65
N MET A 19 6.71 -3.72 -1.05
CA MET A 19 6.74 -4.83 -0.10
C MET A 19 7.81 -4.66 0.99
N PRO A 20 9.09 -4.32 0.67
CA PRO A 20 10.07 -4.04 1.72
C PRO A 20 9.67 -2.89 2.65
N LEU A 21 9.10 -1.81 2.11
CA LEU A 21 8.66 -0.66 2.91
C LEU A 21 7.49 -1.03 3.82
N MET A 22 6.52 -1.80 3.32
CA MET A 22 5.40 -2.31 4.11
C MET A 22 5.86 -3.26 5.22
N LEU A 23 6.87 -4.10 4.97
CA LEU A 23 7.47 -4.96 6.00
C LEU A 23 8.18 -4.15 7.09
N ILE A 24 8.88 -3.08 6.73
CA ILE A 24 9.50 -2.16 7.70
C ILE A 24 8.42 -1.43 8.51
N ALA A 25 7.35 -0.98 7.84
CA ALA A 25 6.25 -0.26 8.46
C ALA A 25 5.33 -1.16 9.31
N LEU A 26 5.41 -2.48 9.16
CA LEU A 26 4.53 -3.45 9.84
C LEU A 26 4.53 -3.27 11.35
N ILE A 27 5.70 -3.13 11.97
CA ILE A 27 5.81 -2.98 13.43
C ILE A 27 5.18 -1.65 13.89
N PRO A 28 5.56 -0.47 13.34
CA PRO A 28 4.88 0.79 13.64
C PRO A 28 3.36 0.76 13.44
N VAL A 29 2.90 0.16 12.34
CA VAL A 29 1.47 0.04 12.02
C VAL A 29 0.75 -0.78 13.08
N ILE A 30 1.25 -1.98 13.40
CA ILE A 30 0.66 -2.82 14.45
C ILE A 30 0.58 -2.03 15.76
N VAL A 31 1.65 -1.35 16.18
CA VAL A 31 1.65 -0.56 17.41
C VAL A 31 0.54 0.49 17.41
N VAL A 32 0.41 1.28 16.34
CA VAL A 32 -0.65 2.29 16.20
C VAL A 32 -2.03 1.66 16.28
N GLU A 33 -2.25 0.58 15.54
CA GLU A 33 -3.55 -0.07 15.47
C GLU A 33 -3.95 -0.74 16.80
N LEU A 34 -2.98 -1.27 17.55
CA LEU A 34 -3.23 -1.80 18.89
C LEU A 34 -3.78 -0.72 19.83
N PHE A 35 -3.21 0.50 19.80
CA PHE A 35 -3.71 1.60 20.62
C PHE A 35 -5.10 2.05 20.20
N VAL A 36 -5.37 2.14 18.90
CA VAL A 36 -6.69 2.52 18.38
C VAL A 36 -7.73 1.45 18.73
N ALA A 37 -7.45 0.18 18.44
CA ALA A 37 -8.33 -0.95 18.75
C ALA A 37 -8.61 -1.08 20.25
N LYS A 38 -7.60 -0.80 21.11
CA LYS A 38 -7.78 -0.80 22.57
C LYS A 38 -8.82 0.20 23.03
N ARG A 39 -8.84 1.39 22.43
CA ARG A 39 -9.81 2.44 22.76
C ARG A 39 -11.21 2.13 22.24
N LEU A 40 -11.32 1.41 21.13
CA LEU A 40 -12.60 1.17 20.45
C LEU A 40 -13.33 -0.11 20.90
N CYS A 41 -12.60 -1.20 21.17
CA CYS A 41 -13.21 -2.52 21.37
C CYS A 41 -13.39 -2.91 22.83
N GLY A 42 -12.74 -2.23 23.79
CA GLY A 42 -12.80 -2.57 25.22
C GLY A 42 -12.17 -3.93 25.60
N LEU A 43 -11.58 -4.65 24.64
CA LEU A 43 -11.00 -5.98 24.84
C LEU A 43 -9.71 -5.95 25.68
N SER A 44 -9.35 -7.11 26.23
CA SER A 44 -8.06 -7.28 26.91
C SER A 44 -6.89 -7.15 25.93
N TRP A 45 -5.75 -6.64 26.40
CA TRP A 45 -4.56 -6.45 25.57
C TRP A 45 -4.14 -7.73 24.82
N LYS A 46 -4.24 -8.89 25.47
CA LYS A 46 -3.94 -10.19 24.85
C LYS A 46 -4.81 -10.45 23.60
N ARG A 47 -6.12 -10.22 23.69
CA ARG A 47 -7.05 -10.44 22.57
C ARG A 47 -6.82 -9.46 21.44
N ILE A 48 -6.56 -8.19 21.77
CA ILE A 48 -6.29 -7.14 20.79
C ILE A 48 -4.98 -7.43 20.06
N THR A 49 -3.93 -7.77 20.82
CA THR A 49 -2.60 -8.09 20.25
C THR A 49 -2.67 -9.24 19.27
N LEU A 50 -3.35 -10.34 19.63
CA LEU A 50 -3.52 -11.48 18.73
C LEU A 50 -4.31 -11.12 17.47
N GLY A 51 -5.45 -10.45 17.62
CA GLY A 51 -6.31 -10.08 16.49
C GLY A 51 -5.64 -9.12 15.53
N VAL A 52 -5.15 -7.98 16.03
CA VAL A 52 -4.51 -6.93 15.21
C VAL A 52 -3.21 -7.43 14.57
N SER A 53 -2.34 -8.12 15.33
CA SER A 53 -1.06 -8.57 14.77
C SER A 53 -1.26 -9.63 13.69
N ALA A 54 -2.15 -10.61 13.91
CA ALA A 54 -2.44 -11.62 12.90
C ALA A 54 -3.10 -11.00 11.65
N ALA A 55 -4.02 -10.06 11.86
CA ALA A 55 -4.69 -9.32 10.80
C ALA A 55 -3.67 -8.57 9.92
N ASN A 56 -2.79 -7.77 10.53
CA ASN A 56 -1.76 -6.98 9.83
C ASN A 56 -0.71 -7.84 9.13
N ILE A 57 -0.28 -8.94 9.76
CA ILE A 57 0.68 -9.86 9.14
C ILE A 57 0.06 -10.46 7.87
N VAL A 58 -1.20 -10.91 7.93
CA VAL A 58 -1.87 -11.52 6.78
C VAL A 58 -2.17 -10.47 5.70
N SER A 59 -2.71 -9.30 6.06
CA SER A 59 -3.00 -8.23 5.10
C SER A 59 -1.73 -7.69 4.45
N THR A 60 -0.60 -7.67 5.16
CA THR A 60 0.69 -7.28 4.58
C THR A 60 1.26 -8.36 3.68
N LEU A 61 1.36 -9.61 4.17
CA LEU A 61 2.04 -10.69 3.43
C LEU A 61 1.24 -11.18 2.22
N ILE A 62 -0.09 -11.12 2.27
CA ILE A 62 -0.97 -11.61 1.20
C ILE A 62 -1.69 -10.45 0.54
N GLY A 63 -2.18 -9.48 1.33
CA GLY A 63 -2.95 -8.37 0.78
C GLY A 63 -2.12 -7.43 -0.09
N VAL A 64 -0.87 -7.10 0.27
CA VAL A 64 -0.01 -6.25 -0.59
C VAL A 64 0.28 -6.92 -1.94
N PRO A 65 0.75 -8.18 -2.03
CA PRO A 65 0.89 -8.86 -3.31
C PRO A 65 -0.42 -8.97 -4.10
N LEU A 66 -1.56 -9.18 -3.43
CA LEU A 66 -2.87 -9.25 -4.07
C LEU A 66 -3.27 -7.90 -4.68
N SER A 67 -3.07 -6.80 -3.95
CA SER A 67 -3.33 -5.44 -4.42
C SER A 67 -2.46 -5.06 -5.62
N TRP A 68 -1.18 -5.38 -5.55
CA TRP A 68 -0.26 -5.20 -6.67
C TRP A 68 -0.70 -6.01 -7.89
N GLY A 69 -1.03 -7.29 -7.70
CA GLY A 69 -1.50 -8.16 -8.78
C GLY A 69 -2.81 -7.68 -9.40
N LEU A 70 -3.75 -7.17 -8.59
CA LEU A 70 -4.98 -6.55 -9.06
C LEU A 70 -4.70 -5.34 -9.94
N MET A 71 -3.82 -4.44 -9.49
CA MET A 71 -3.45 -3.25 -10.25
C MET A 71 -2.64 -3.58 -11.50
N LEU A 72 -1.79 -4.61 -11.47
CA LEU A 72 -1.09 -5.10 -12.64
C LEU A 72 -2.07 -5.67 -13.68
N GLY A 73 -3.07 -6.44 -13.24
CA GLY A 73 -4.13 -6.93 -14.11
C GLY A 73 -4.89 -5.78 -14.78
N LEU A 74 -5.28 -4.76 -13.99
CA LEU A 74 -5.92 -3.56 -14.52
C LEU A 74 -5.04 -2.82 -15.54
N GLN A 75 -3.75 -2.68 -15.23
CA GLN A 75 -2.77 -2.07 -16.12
C GLN A 75 -2.70 -2.81 -17.46
N LEU A 76 -2.58 -4.15 -17.43
CA LEU A 76 -2.48 -4.97 -18.64
C LEU A 76 -3.77 -4.91 -19.49
N LEU A 77 -4.93 -4.92 -18.84
CA LEU A 77 -6.24 -4.85 -19.53
C LEU A 77 -6.49 -3.49 -20.20
N THR A 78 -5.99 -2.42 -19.62
CA THR A 78 -6.25 -1.04 -20.10
C THR A 78 -5.20 -0.54 -21.08
N THR A 79 -3.94 -0.95 -20.91
CA THR A 79 -2.81 -0.43 -21.71
C THR A 79 -2.25 -1.43 -22.71
N GLY A 80 -2.59 -2.72 -22.61
CA GLY A 80 -1.94 -3.78 -23.39
C GLY A 80 -0.43 -3.90 -23.14
N GLY A 81 0.08 -3.31 -22.05
CA GLY A 81 1.50 -3.21 -21.75
C GLY A 81 2.21 -2.00 -22.37
N GLY A 82 1.48 -1.14 -23.09
CA GLY A 82 2.03 0.09 -23.70
C GLY A 82 2.10 1.27 -22.72
N GLY A 83 2.97 2.23 -23.02
CA GLY A 83 3.08 3.49 -22.28
C GLY A 83 2.19 4.59 -22.84
N TYR A 84 1.86 5.55 -21.98
CA TYR A 84 1.21 6.79 -22.39
C TYR A 84 2.26 7.86 -22.75
N SER A 85 1.98 8.69 -23.76
CA SER A 85 2.84 9.81 -24.19
C SER A 85 2.14 11.16 -24.03
N GLY A 86 2.88 12.16 -23.54
CA GLY A 86 2.40 13.53 -23.29
C GLY A 86 2.09 13.84 -21.81
N PRO A 87 2.03 15.13 -21.41
CA PRO A 87 1.95 15.53 -20.00
C PRO A 87 0.68 15.05 -19.27
N LEU A 88 -0.49 15.13 -19.93
CA LEU A 88 -1.75 14.65 -19.36
C LEU A 88 -1.78 13.12 -19.21
N ALA A 89 -1.06 12.46 -20.11
CA ALA A 89 -0.95 11.02 -20.20
C ALA A 89 -0.07 10.44 -19.07
N MET A 90 0.84 11.25 -18.49
CA MET A 90 1.63 10.86 -17.32
C MET A 90 0.79 10.73 -16.05
N LEU A 91 -0.26 11.56 -15.87
CA LEU A 91 -1.17 11.45 -14.73
C LEU A 91 -1.98 10.14 -14.77
N VAL A 92 -2.43 9.77 -15.97
CA VAL A 92 -3.08 8.48 -16.21
C VAL A 92 -2.07 7.34 -16.04
N ALA A 93 -0.83 7.51 -16.52
CA ALA A 93 0.23 6.52 -16.36
C ALA A 93 0.49 6.20 -14.88
N VAL A 94 0.64 7.20 -14.01
CA VAL A 94 0.97 6.94 -12.59
C VAL A 94 -0.19 6.30 -11.81
N THR A 95 -1.43 6.47 -12.27
CA THR A 95 -2.60 5.86 -11.64
C THR A 95 -2.89 4.47 -12.17
N VAL A 96 -2.92 4.31 -13.50
CA VAL A 96 -3.22 3.04 -14.17
C VAL A 96 -2.02 2.09 -14.17
N GLN A 97 -0.81 2.62 -14.28
CA GLN A 97 0.44 1.86 -14.29
C GLN A 97 1.14 1.85 -12.93
N ALA A 98 0.40 2.11 -11.85
CA ALA A 98 0.94 2.14 -10.50
C ALA A 98 1.60 0.82 -10.08
N ALA A 99 1.23 -0.32 -10.67
CA ALA A 99 1.82 -1.62 -10.33
C ALA A 99 3.18 -1.86 -11.01
N TRP A 100 3.36 -1.36 -12.23
CA TRP A 100 4.59 -1.51 -13.00
C TRP A 100 4.86 -0.22 -13.78
N LEU A 101 5.74 0.61 -13.23
CA LEU A 101 6.14 1.85 -13.87
C LEU A 101 7.05 1.54 -15.06
N LEU A 102 6.65 1.92 -16.27
CA LEU A 102 7.52 1.84 -17.45
C LEU A 102 8.74 2.77 -17.27
N PRO A 103 9.85 2.55 -18.01
CA PRO A 103 11.09 3.32 -17.85
C PRO A 103 10.89 4.79 -18.25
N TYR A 104 10.46 5.60 -17.29
CA TYR A 104 10.37 7.05 -17.36
C TYR A 104 11.58 7.65 -16.63
N GLU A 105 12.80 7.39 -17.13
CA GLU A 105 14.06 7.63 -16.41
C GLU A 105 14.17 9.04 -15.80
N GLU A 106 13.60 10.06 -16.45
CA GLU A 106 13.65 11.45 -15.99
C GLU A 106 12.64 11.79 -14.87
N HIS A 107 11.65 10.94 -14.61
CA HIS A 107 10.46 11.26 -13.80
C HIS A 107 10.20 10.31 -12.62
N LEU A 108 10.99 9.24 -12.46
CA LEU A 108 10.79 8.24 -11.41
C LEU A 108 10.75 8.83 -9.98
N ASN A 109 11.46 9.94 -9.73
CA ASN A 109 11.55 10.55 -8.40
C ASN A 109 10.20 10.98 -7.81
N TRP A 110 9.26 11.43 -8.65
CA TRP A 110 7.90 11.75 -8.20
C TRP A 110 6.91 10.64 -8.53
N MET A 111 7.13 9.91 -9.64
CA MET A 111 6.22 8.85 -10.06
C MET A 111 6.19 7.69 -9.07
N VAL A 112 7.34 7.31 -8.48
CA VAL A 112 7.43 6.22 -7.49
C VAL A 112 6.58 6.51 -6.24
N PRO A 113 6.78 7.62 -5.50
CA PRO A 113 5.94 7.91 -4.33
C PRO A 113 4.47 8.13 -4.70
N THR A 114 4.16 8.71 -5.86
CA THR A 114 2.76 8.85 -6.29
C THR A 114 2.13 7.49 -6.60
N ALA A 115 2.81 6.60 -7.32
CA ALA A 115 2.33 5.25 -7.61
C ALA A 115 2.11 4.43 -6.33
N MET A 116 2.98 4.59 -5.33
CA MET A 116 2.83 3.95 -4.03
C MET A 116 1.56 4.42 -3.30
N MET A 117 1.27 5.71 -3.29
CA MET A 117 0.00 6.22 -2.74
C MET A 117 -1.23 5.70 -3.50
N VAL A 118 -1.11 5.45 -4.80
CA VAL A 118 -2.18 4.81 -5.59
C VAL A 118 -2.36 3.35 -5.17
N LEU A 119 -1.28 2.58 -5.00
CA LEU A 119 -1.32 1.19 -4.54
C LEU A 119 -1.86 1.03 -3.11
N PHE A 120 -1.69 2.05 -2.28
CA PHE A 120 -2.31 2.09 -0.94
C PHE A 120 -3.84 2.03 -0.99
N ILE A 121 -4.49 2.46 -2.07
CA ILE A 121 -5.96 2.41 -2.18
C ILE A 121 -6.49 0.96 -2.22
N PRO A 122 -6.09 0.10 -3.19
CA PRO A 122 -6.51 -1.30 -3.17
C PRO A 122 -5.98 -2.05 -1.95
N ALA A 123 -4.76 -1.74 -1.47
CA ALA A 123 -4.22 -2.34 -0.24
C ALA A 123 -5.08 -2.03 0.98
N PHE A 124 -5.51 -0.78 1.15
CA PHE A 124 -6.43 -0.38 2.21
C PHE A 124 -7.74 -1.16 2.16
N LEU A 125 -8.34 -1.29 0.97
CA LEU A 125 -9.63 -2.00 0.81
C LEU A 125 -9.50 -3.49 1.12
N ILE A 126 -8.43 -4.13 0.62
CA ILE A 126 -8.14 -5.54 0.89
C ILE A 126 -7.83 -5.74 2.38
N SER A 127 -7.09 -4.82 3.00
CA SER A 127 -6.80 -4.82 4.44
C SER A 127 -8.10 -4.76 5.25
N VAL A 128 -8.93 -3.73 5.06
CA VAL A 128 -10.22 -3.59 5.74
C VAL A 128 -11.10 -4.83 5.59
N TRP A 129 -11.13 -5.44 4.40
CA TRP A 129 -11.90 -6.66 4.17
C TRP A 129 -11.32 -7.87 4.91
N SER A 130 -10.04 -8.16 4.72
CA SER A 130 -9.36 -9.36 5.24
C SER A 130 -9.21 -9.32 6.76
N GLU A 131 -8.82 -8.17 7.30
CA GLU A 131 -8.63 -7.97 8.73
C GLU A 131 -9.93 -8.03 9.49
N ARG A 132 -11.04 -7.59 8.89
CA ARG A 132 -12.37 -7.79 9.48
C ARG A 132 -12.68 -9.27 9.66
N LEU A 133 -12.34 -10.12 8.69
CA LEU A 133 -12.58 -11.56 8.80
C LEU A 133 -11.72 -12.18 9.91
N LEU A 134 -10.45 -11.79 9.99
CA LEU A 134 -9.54 -12.28 11.03
C LEU A 134 -9.92 -11.77 12.42
N CYS A 135 -10.21 -10.49 12.58
CA CYS A 135 -10.68 -9.93 13.85
C CYS A 135 -12.00 -10.58 14.30
N GLN A 136 -12.93 -10.89 13.39
CA GLN A 136 -14.14 -11.66 13.73
C GLN A 136 -13.84 -13.08 14.22
N LEU A 137 -12.77 -13.70 13.74
CA LEU A 137 -12.33 -15.02 14.19
C LEU A 137 -11.73 -14.99 15.61
N PHE A 138 -10.97 -13.94 15.94
CA PHE A 138 -10.32 -13.79 17.25
C PHE A 138 -11.21 -13.12 18.31
N TRP A 139 -12.14 -12.26 17.91
CA TRP A 139 -13.00 -11.46 18.79
C TRP A 139 -14.45 -11.96 18.79
N LYS A 140 -14.64 -13.28 18.94
CA LYS A 140 -15.95 -13.95 18.83
C LYS A 140 -17.06 -13.38 19.73
N ASP A 141 -16.70 -12.83 20.88
CA ASP A 141 -17.66 -12.26 21.86
C ASP A 141 -17.89 -10.76 21.67
N THR A 142 -17.33 -10.18 20.60
CA THR A 142 -17.49 -8.76 20.28
C THR A 142 -18.51 -8.59 19.17
N GLU A 143 -19.39 -7.61 19.33
CA GLU A 143 -20.42 -7.32 18.34
C GLU A 143 -19.81 -7.00 16.97
N ARG A 144 -20.35 -7.58 15.89
CA ARG A 144 -19.81 -7.43 14.53
C ARG A 144 -19.75 -5.97 14.06
N THR A 145 -20.67 -5.14 14.51
CA THR A 145 -20.72 -3.70 14.18
C THR A 145 -19.54 -2.95 14.81
N VAL A 146 -19.20 -3.28 16.06
CA VAL A 146 -18.03 -2.76 16.79
C VAL A 146 -16.74 -3.18 16.08
N ILE A 147 -16.62 -4.46 15.71
CA ILE A 147 -15.45 -4.95 14.95
C ILE A 147 -15.31 -4.23 13.61
N LYS A 148 -16.40 -4.12 12.84
CA LYS A 148 -16.40 -3.43 11.55
C LYS A 148 -15.94 -1.98 11.70
N ARG A 149 -16.49 -1.25 12.67
CA ARG A 149 -16.11 0.14 12.95
C ARG A 149 -14.65 0.25 13.36
N ALA A 150 -14.18 -0.62 14.25
CA ALA A 150 -12.80 -0.62 14.72
C ALA A 150 -11.82 -0.84 13.57
N VAL A 151 -12.04 -1.88 12.75
CA VAL A 151 -11.19 -2.22 11.59
C VAL A 151 -11.10 -1.06 10.60
N TRP A 152 -12.23 -0.45 10.27
CA TRP A 152 -12.25 0.74 9.42
C TRP A 152 -11.44 1.89 10.00
N ILE A 153 -11.60 2.19 11.29
CA ILE A 153 -10.92 3.33 11.92
C ILE A 153 -9.42 3.08 12.03
N PHE A 154 -8.99 1.91 12.50
CA PHE A 154 -7.56 1.68 12.68
C PHE A 154 -6.82 1.57 11.34
N ASN A 155 -7.44 0.99 10.30
CA ASN A 155 -6.88 1.01 8.94
C ASN A 155 -6.82 2.44 8.38
N LEU A 156 -7.87 3.25 8.61
CA LEU A 156 -7.89 4.64 8.13
C LEU A 156 -6.76 5.44 8.77
N VAL A 157 -6.48 5.20 10.06
CA VAL A 157 -5.38 5.84 10.78
C VAL A 157 -4.03 5.35 10.25
N SER A 158 -3.82 4.04 10.11
CA SER A 158 -2.52 3.50 9.66
C SER A 158 -2.20 3.88 8.22
N TYR A 159 -3.15 3.71 7.29
CA TYR A 159 -2.98 4.15 5.90
C TYR A 159 -2.89 5.67 5.77
N GLY A 160 -3.54 6.44 6.65
CA GLY A 160 -3.38 7.88 6.74
C GLY A 160 -1.94 8.28 7.09
N ILE A 161 -1.32 7.59 8.06
CA ILE A 161 0.08 7.80 8.45
C ILE A 161 1.03 7.39 7.32
N LEU A 162 0.83 6.22 6.71
CA LEU A 162 1.63 5.75 5.58
C LEU A 162 1.58 6.73 4.41
N THR A 163 0.37 7.17 4.04
CA THR A 163 0.15 8.15 2.97
C THR A 163 0.83 9.48 3.29
N ALA A 164 0.73 9.97 4.53
CA ALA A 164 1.42 11.20 4.95
C ALA A 164 2.94 11.06 4.85
N GLY A 165 3.50 9.92 5.25
CA GLY A 165 4.93 9.63 5.11
C GLY A 165 5.40 9.63 3.66
N VAL A 166 4.67 8.95 2.77
CA VAL A 166 4.98 8.93 1.33
C VAL A 166 4.78 10.30 0.68
N PHE A 167 3.78 11.07 1.14
CA PHE A 167 3.57 12.44 0.67
C PHE A 167 4.74 13.35 1.06
N ILE A 168 5.27 13.25 2.28
CA ILE A 168 6.48 13.98 2.69
C ILE A 168 7.66 13.60 1.78
N TRP A 169 7.83 12.31 1.50
CA TRP A 169 8.86 11.84 0.56
C TRP A 169 8.67 12.43 -0.85
N LEU A 170 7.45 12.47 -1.37
CA LEU A 170 7.14 13.13 -2.64
C LEU A 170 7.57 14.61 -2.63
N MET A 171 7.21 15.35 -1.58
CA MET A 171 7.55 16.77 -1.48
C MET A 171 9.05 17.01 -1.45
N ILE A 172 9.81 16.19 -0.69
CA ILE A 172 11.28 16.26 -0.66
C ILE A 172 11.86 15.96 -2.05
N SER A 173 11.33 14.93 -2.73
CA SER A 173 11.83 14.48 -4.04
C SER A 173 11.59 15.49 -5.16
N ILE A 174 10.56 16.34 -5.02
CA ILE A 174 10.28 17.44 -5.94
C ILE A 174 11.20 18.62 -5.65
N THR A 175 11.37 19.01 -4.38
CA THR A 175 12.16 20.19 -4.00
C THR A 175 13.67 19.99 -4.13
N SER A 176 14.16 18.76 -4.02
CA SER A 176 15.58 18.45 -4.20
C SER A 176 16.04 18.48 -5.66
N LYS A 177 15.13 18.42 -6.64
CA LYS A 177 15.45 18.55 -8.07
C LYS A 177 15.47 20.00 -8.57
N THR A 178 14.92 20.94 -7.78
CA THR A 178 14.86 22.36 -8.14
C THR A 178 16.07 23.18 -7.66
N ASN A 179 17.03 22.55 -6.96
CA ASN A 179 18.33 23.13 -6.56
C ASN A 179 19.45 22.47 -7.35
#